data_AF-A0A7V3JNG4-F1
#
_entry.id   AF-A0A7V3JNG4-F1
#
_cell.length_a   1.000
_cell.length_b   1.000
_cell.length_c   1.000
_cell.angle_alpha   90.00
_cell.angle_beta   90.00
_cell.angle_gamma   90.00
#
_symmetry.space_group_name_H-M   'P 1'
#
loop_
_entity.id
_entity.type
_entity.pdbx_description
1 polymer ?
#
loop_
_entity_poly.entity_id
_entity_poly.type
_entity_poly.pdbx_seq_one_letter_code
_entity_poly.pdbx_strand_id
1 'polypeptide(L)'
;MKRRFVVAITGASGAVYAVRLVEVLVAAGCDVHLTISSAGQAVLKHELDLAVDLEKFTPGMLLLDPRAGRDDPKLQRVRELAGISSEASNVLSVATGEPGQVIYHHWRDFQAPIASGSYLTHDMVICPCSGGT
;
A
#
# COMPACT_ATOMS: atom_id res chain seq x y z
N MET A 1 1.47 -12.56 13.07
CA MET A 1 2.05 -11.21 12.89
C MET A 1 1.80 -10.80 11.44
N LYS A 2 1.26 -9.61 11.16
CA LYS A 2 1.01 -9.18 9.77
C LYS A 2 2.34 -9.05 9.00
N ARG A 3 2.35 -9.48 7.74
CA ARG A 3 3.53 -9.29 6.88
C ARG A 3 3.66 -7.81 6.54
N ARG A 4 4.89 -7.29 6.60
CA ARG A 4 5.19 -5.87 6.40
C ARG A 4 6.02 -5.70 5.13
N PHE A 5 5.51 -4.97 4.15
CA PHE A 5 6.22 -4.69 2.91
C PHE A 5 6.63 -3.22 2.86
N VAL A 6 7.83 -2.94 2.36
CA VAL A 6 8.21 -1.59 1.98
C VAL A 6 7.87 -1.38 0.51
N VAL A 7 7.15 -0.30 0.20
CA VAL A 7 6.85 0.10 -1.17
C VAL A 7 7.37 1.51 -1.39
N ALA A 8 8.26 1.67 -2.37
CA ALA A 8 8.77 2.97 -2.79
C ALA A 8 8.25 3.33 -4.18
N ILE A 9 7.66 4.53 -4.31
CA ILE A 9 7.15 5.06 -5.59
C ILE A 9 8.12 6.12 -6.11
N THR A 10 8.63 5.91 -7.32
CA THR A 10 9.61 6.81 -7.96
C THR A 10 9.10 7.36 -9.29
N GLY A 11 9.85 8.29 -9.89
CA GLY A 11 9.45 9.04 -11.08
C GLY A 11 9.59 8.31 -12.42
N ALA A 12 9.42 6.99 -12.46
CA ALA A 12 9.25 6.26 -13.71
C ALA A 12 7.78 6.20 -14.11
N SER A 13 7.50 5.97 -15.41
CA SER A 13 6.12 5.76 -15.87
C SER A 13 5.52 4.48 -15.31
N GLY A 14 4.19 4.45 -15.13
CA GLY A 14 3.47 3.29 -14.61
C GLY A 14 2.97 3.47 -13.18
N ALA A 15 2.55 4.67 -12.80
CA ALA A 15 2.01 4.98 -11.47
C ALA A 15 0.82 4.08 -11.09
N VAL A 16 0.04 3.61 -12.08
CA VAL A 16 -1.08 2.68 -11.87
C VAL A 16 -0.66 1.37 -11.23
N TYR A 17 0.54 0.87 -11.55
CA TYR A 17 1.05 -0.37 -10.97
C TYR A 17 1.35 -0.20 -9.49
N ALA A 18 1.87 0.96 -9.10
CA ALA A 18 2.16 1.28 -7.71
C ALA A 18 0.88 1.35 -6.87
N VAL A 19 -0.11 2.12 -7.35
CA VAL A 19 -1.41 2.26 -6.69
C VAL A 19 -2.06 0.89 -6.51
N ARG A 20 -2.14 0.10 -7.59
CA ARG A 20 -2.76 -1.23 -7.53
C ARG A 20 -1.98 -2.21 -6.65
N LEU A 21 -0.66 -2.16 -6.64
CA LEU A 21 0.19 -2.99 -5.77
C LEU A 21 -0.13 -2.74 -4.30
N VAL A 22 -0.17 -1.46 -3.89
CA VAL A 22 -0.50 -1.09 -2.50
C VAL A 22 -1.90 -1.58 -2.14
N GLU A 23 -2.88 -1.37 -3.02
CA GLU A 23 -4.26 -1.83 -2.86
C GLU A 23 -4.36 -3.34 -2.61
N VAL A 24 -3.66 -4.14 -3.42
CA VAL A 24 -3.66 -5.60 -3.34
C VAL A 24 -2.94 -6.09 -2.07
N LEU A 25 -1.80 -5.50 -1.70
CA LEU A 25 -1.07 -5.87 -0.48
C LEU A 25 -1.92 -5.61 0.76
N VAL A 26 -2.56 -4.45 0.84
CA VAL A 26 -3.50 -4.10 1.92
C VAL A 26 -4.68 -5.08 1.95
N ALA A 27 -5.28 -5.37 0.80
CA ALA A 27 -6.37 -6.34 0.71
C ALA A 27 -5.95 -7.76 1.09
N ALA A 28 -4.67 -8.12 0.94
CA ALA A 28 -4.10 -9.39 1.37
C ALA A 28 -3.72 -9.43 2.87
N GLY A 29 -4.08 -8.40 3.64
CA GLY A 29 -3.79 -8.31 5.08
C GLY A 29 -2.34 -7.93 5.41
N CYS A 30 -1.60 -7.42 4.43
CA CYS A 30 -0.21 -7.00 4.59
C CYS A 30 -0.13 -5.50 4.90
N ASP A 31 0.68 -5.14 5.90
CA ASP A 31 0.97 -3.74 6.19
C ASP A 31 2.00 -3.21 5.20
N VAL A 32 1.76 -2.01 4.67
CA VAL A 32 2.58 -1.36 3.66
C VAL A 32 3.24 -0.13 4.26
N HIS A 33 4.56 -0.16 4.39
CA HIS A 33 5.39 1.00 4.67
C HIS A 33 5.68 1.71 3.34
N LEU A 34 4.98 2.82 3.09
CA LEU A 34 5.01 3.53 1.83
C LEU A 34 5.95 4.73 1.90
N THR A 35 6.77 4.93 0.86
CA THR A 35 7.50 6.18 0.64
C THR A 35 7.38 6.61 -0.82
N ILE A 36 7.36 7.92 -1.05
CA ILE A 36 7.15 8.51 -2.39
C ILE A 36 8.17 9.63 -2.58
N SER A 37 8.91 9.57 -3.68
CA SER A 37 9.83 10.66 -4.08
C SER A 37 9.07 11.85 -4.69
N SER A 38 9.68 13.03 -4.74
CA SER A 38 9.11 14.20 -5.43
C SER A 38 8.84 13.94 -6.92
N ALA A 39 9.71 13.17 -7.59
CA ALA A 39 9.51 12.78 -8.98
C ALA A 39 8.32 11.80 -9.11
N GLY A 40 8.17 10.85 -8.17
CA GLY A 40 7.02 9.94 -8.12
C GLY A 40 5.70 10.68 -7.91
N GLN A 41 5.68 11.70 -7.05
CA GLN A 41 4.53 12.60 -6.86
C GLN A 41 4.12 13.28 -8.18
N ALA A 42 5.09 13.77 -8.96
CA ALA A 42 4.83 14.41 -10.24
C ALA A 42 4.23 13.42 -11.26
N VAL A 43 4.74 12.19 -11.33
CA VAL A 43 4.19 11.15 -12.23
C VAL A 43 2.79 10.73 -11.81
N LEU A 44 2.52 10.55 -10.51
CA LEU A 44 1.18 10.26 -9.99
C LEU A 44 0.15 11.31 -10.43
N LYS A 45 0.53 12.60 -10.38
CA LYS A 45 -0.33 13.68 -10.86
C LYS A 45 -0.50 13.66 -12.38
N HIS A 46 0.58 13.43 -13.12
CA HIS A 46 0.55 13.46 -14.59
C HIS A 46 -0.23 12.27 -15.20
N GLU A 47 -0.07 11.07 -14.65
CA GLU A 47 -0.66 9.85 -15.23
C GLU A 47 -2.06 9.55 -14.69
N LEU A 48 -2.34 9.86 -13.43
CA LEU A 48 -3.58 9.44 -12.75
C LEU A 48 -4.40 10.62 -12.19
N ASP A 49 -3.96 11.86 -12.44
CA ASP A 49 -4.55 13.09 -11.89
C ASP A 49 -4.55 13.17 -10.34
N LEU A 50 -3.77 12.30 -9.68
CA LEU A 50 -3.71 12.20 -8.22
C LEU A 50 -2.86 13.31 -7.60
N ALA A 51 -3.51 14.24 -6.91
CA ALA A 51 -2.84 15.31 -6.16
C ALA A 51 -2.41 14.81 -4.77
N VAL A 52 -1.23 14.19 -4.72
CA VAL A 52 -0.63 13.73 -3.45
C VAL A 52 0.14 14.87 -2.80
N ASP A 53 -0.12 15.15 -1.53
CA ASP A 53 0.70 16.03 -0.68
C ASP A 53 1.68 15.16 0.11
N LEU A 54 2.99 15.35 -0.09
CA LEU A 54 4.02 14.58 0.60
C LEU A 54 4.17 14.98 2.07
N GLU A 55 3.84 16.22 2.45
CA GLU A 55 3.94 16.70 3.83
C GLU A 55 2.70 16.33 4.64
N LYS A 56 1.54 16.24 3.99
CA LYS A 56 0.24 15.92 4.61
C LYS A 56 -0.43 14.72 3.98
N PHE A 57 0.36 13.66 3.76
CA PHE A 57 -0.11 12.47 3.07
C PHE A 57 -1.28 11.81 3.80
N THR A 58 -2.29 11.38 3.02
CA THR A 58 -3.32 10.45 3.49
C THR A 58 -3.55 9.35 2.45
N PRO A 59 -3.85 8.09 2.85
CA PRO A 59 -4.06 7.00 1.90
C PRO A 59 -5.14 7.28 0.85
N GLY A 60 -6.17 8.05 1.20
CA GLY A 60 -7.23 8.47 0.27
C GLY A 60 -6.72 9.27 -0.95
N MET A 61 -5.56 9.93 -0.85
CA MET A 61 -4.93 10.62 -1.98
C MET A 61 -4.45 9.67 -3.08
N LEU A 62 -4.27 8.39 -2.77
CA LEU A 62 -3.97 7.33 -3.74
C LEU A 62 -5.22 6.53 -4.15
N LEU A 63 -6.42 7.07 -3.88
CA LEU A 63 -7.70 6.36 -4.05
C LEU A 63 -7.81 5.07 -3.22
N LEU A 64 -6.96 4.92 -2.20
CA LEU A 64 -7.02 3.81 -1.26
C LEU A 64 -8.13 4.10 -0.23
N ASP A 65 -9.39 4.06 -0.66
CA ASP A 65 -10.52 4.12 0.25
C ASP A 65 -10.79 2.70 0.80
N PRO A 66 -10.71 2.49 2.13
CA PRO A 66 -11.04 1.21 2.76
C PRO A 66 -12.45 0.70 2.43
N ARG A 67 -13.37 1.62 2.07
CA ARG A 67 -14.76 1.33 1.71
C ARG A 67 -14.94 1.08 0.21
N ALA A 68 -14.23 1.77 -0.67
CA ALA A 68 -14.35 1.61 -2.13
C ALA A 68 -13.94 0.20 -2.61
N GLY A 69 -13.01 -0.46 -1.92
CA GLY A 69 -12.64 -1.84 -2.22
C GLY A 69 -13.64 -2.91 -1.77
N ARG A 70 -14.78 -2.54 -1.16
CA ARG A 70 -15.84 -3.51 -0.81
C ARG A 70 -16.55 -4.07 -2.03
N ASP A 71 -16.64 -3.31 -3.13
CA ASP A 71 -17.37 -3.73 -4.34
C ASP A 71 -16.44 -4.22 -5.47
N ASP A 72 -15.10 -4.19 -5.30
CA ASP A 72 -14.17 -4.77 -6.28
C ASP A 72 -14.09 -6.30 -6.11
N PRO A 73 -14.63 -7.11 -7.05
CA PRO A 73 -14.67 -8.57 -6.92
C PRO A 73 -13.27 -9.19 -6.92
N LYS A 74 -12.26 -8.54 -7.52
CA LYS A 74 -10.87 -9.04 -7.49
C LYS A 74 -10.26 -8.85 -6.11
N LEU A 75 -10.50 -7.71 -5.47
CA LEU A 75 -10.01 -7.47 -4.10
C LEU A 75 -10.76 -8.32 -3.08
N GLN A 76 -12.06 -8.55 -3.26
CA GLN A 76 -12.80 -9.55 -2.48
C GLN A 76 -12.14 -10.93 -2.59
N ARG A 77 -11.80 -11.37 -3.82
CA ARG A 77 -11.14 -12.66 -4.02
C ARG A 77 -9.75 -12.74 -3.38
N VAL A 78 -8.98 -11.65 -3.43
CA VAL A 78 -7.68 -11.56 -2.74
C VAL A 78 -7.86 -11.68 -1.23
N ARG A 79 -8.86 -10.99 -0.67
CA ARG A 79 -9.19 -11.07 0.76
C ARG A 79 -9.58 -12.50 1.17
N GLU A 80 -10.46 -13.15 0.40
CA GLU A 80 -10.85 -14.55 0.63
C GLU A 80 -9.64 -15.49 0.61
N LEU A 81 -8.77 -15.38 -0.40
CA LEU A 81 -7.55 -16.20 -0.51
C LEU A 81 -6.57 -15.94 0.64
N ALA A 82 -6.58 -14.73 1.19
CA ALA A 82 -5.78 -14.36 2.36
C ALA A 82 -6.42 -14.77 3.70
N GLY A 83 -7.60 -15.42 3.69
CA GLY A 83 -8.33 -15.79 4.90
C GLY A 83 -9.05 -14.61 5.57
N ILE A 84 -9.24 -13.51 4.85
CA ILE A 84 -9.95 -12.30 5.30
C ILE A 84 -11.42 -12.44 4.84
N SER A 85 -12.20 -13.25 5.55
CA SER A 85 -13.65 -13.39 5.29
C SER A 85 -14.47 -12.39 6.09
N SER A 86 -15.51 -11.81 5.46
CA SER A 86 -16.56 -11.04 6.14
C SER A 86 -17.35 -11.96 7.09
N GLU A 87 -17.67 -11.47 8.29
CA GLU A 87 -18.46 -12.18 9.30
C GLU A 87 -19.90 -12.46 8.85
N ALA A 88 -20.13 -13.59 8.18
CA ALA A 88 -21.46 -14.12 7.93
C ALA A 88 -21.45 -15.66 7.90
N SER A 89 -20.93 -16.31 8.96
CA SER A 89 -21.07 -17.76 9.13
C SER A 89 -21.50 -18.10 10.56
N ASN A 90 -22.71 -18.63 10.72
CA ASN A 90 -23.33 -18.93 12.02
C ASN A 90 -22.88 -20.28 12.64
N VAL A 91 -21.82 -20.90 12.14
CA VAL A 91 -21.49 -22.30 12.52
C VAL A 91 -20.08 -22.48 13.07
N LEU A 92 -19.07 -21.71 12.65
CA LEU A 92 -17.67 -21.84 13.13
C LEU A 92 -16.92 -20.49 13.05
N SER A 93 -16.30 -20.07 14.16
CA SER A 93 -15.43 -18.88 14.21
C SER A 93 -14.05 -19.21 13.61
N VAL A 94 -13.83 -18.84 12.34
CA VAL A 94 -12.51 -18.85 11.71
C VAL A 94 -11.90 -17.46 11.86
N ALA A 95 -10.60 -17.38 12.13
CA ALA A 95 -9.88 -16.12 12.41
C ALA A 95 -10.16 -15.07 11.33
N THR A 96 -10.86 -14.00 11.73
CA THR A 96 -11.16 -12.83 10.92
C THR A 96 -9.89 -12.00 10.75
N GLY A 97 -9.35 -11.95 9.54
CA GLY A 97 -8.25 -11.04 9.22
C GLY A 97 -8.76 -9.64 8.90
N GLU A 98 -8.17 -8.60 9.49
CA GLU A 98 -8.40 -7.22 9.05
C GLU A 98 -7.51 -6.89 7.84
N PRO A 99 -7.95 -6.00 6.92
CA PRO A 99 -7.07 -5.42 5.91
C PRO A 99 -5.76 -4.89 6.53
N GLY A 100 -4.70 -4.87 5.74
CA GLY A 100 -3.45 -4.23 6.12
C GLY A 100 -3.60 -2.72 6.26
N GLN A 101 -2.58 -2.08 6.80
CA GLN A 101 -2.53 -0.62 6.92
C GLN A 101 -1.47 -0.04 6.01
N VAL A 102 -1.71 1.18 5.51
CA VAL A 102 -0.69 1.97 4.81
C VAL A 102 -0.09 2.96 5.80
N ILE A 103 1.21 2.84 6.02
CA ILE A 103 2.00 3.70 6.91
C ILE A 103 2.96 4.48 6.03
N TYR A 104 2.70 5.76 5.85
CA TYR A 104 3.53 6.63 5.02
C TYR A 104 4.76 7.14 5.79
N HIS A 105 5.91 7.14 5.12
CA HIS A 105 7.18 7.69 5.59
C HIS A 105 7.65 8.72 4.56
N HIS A 106 7.79 9.97 5.01
CA HIS A 106 8.35 11.01 4.16
C HIS A 106 9.78 10.65 3.76
N TRP A 107 10.16 10.88 2.50
CA TRP A 107 11.46 10.41 1.97
C TRP A 107 12.68 11.06 2.64
N ARG A 108 12.48 12.16 3.39
CA ARG A 108 13.51 12.82 4.21
C ARG A 108 13.48 12.44 5.69
N ASP A 109 12.58 11.55 6.09
CA ASP A 109 12.50 11.08 7.48
C ASP A 109 13.51 9.97 7.75
N PHE A 110 14.71 10.35 8.20
CA PHE A 110 15.75 9.40 8.60
C PHE A 110 15.46 8.67 9.92
N GLN A 111 14.42 9.08 10.66
CA GLN A 111 13.97 8.41 11.88
C GLN A 111 12.86 7.39 11.60
N ALA A 112 12.41 7.28 10.35
CA ALA A 112 11.45 6.27 9.93
C ALA A 112 11.95 4.86 10.28
N PRO A 113 11.08 3.95 10.77
CA PRO A 113 11.49 2.59 11.12
C PRO A 113 12.20 1.86 9.97
N ILE A 114 11.77 2.08 8.73
CA ILE A 114 12.35 1.48 7.52
C ILE A 114 13.79 1.95 7.21
N ALA A 115 14.28 3.00 7.88
CA ALA A 115 15.67 3.44 7.80
C ALA A 115 16.61 2.69 8.76
N SER A 116 16.07 1.85 9.66
CA SER A 116 16.85 1.06 10.62
C SER A 116 16.93 -0.41 10.21
N GLY A 117 18.14 -0.98 10.17
CA GLY A 117 18.34 -2.41 9.93
C GLY A 117 17.78 -3.33 11.03
N SER A 118 17.49 -2.80 12.22
CA SER A 118 16.82 -3.56 13.30
C SER A 118 15.31 -3.70 13.09
N TYR A 119 14.72 -2.88 12.20
CA TYR A 119 13.32 -2.94 11.88
C TYR A 119 13.06 -3.95 10.77
N LEU A 120 12.61 -5.15 11.16
CA LEU A 120 12.42 -6.25 10.21
C LEU A 120 11.16 -6.04 9.34
N THR A 121 11.37 -6.08 8.04
CA THR A 121 10.32 -6.11 7.01
C THR A 121 10.40 -7.46 6.27
N HIS A 122 9.30 -7.84 5.62
CA HIS A 122 9.24 -9.08 4.84
C HIS A 122 10.03 -8.92 3.54
N ASP A 123 9.72 -7.88 2.76
CA ASP A 123 10.40 -7.52 1.51
C ASP A 123 10.26 -6.02 1.21
N MET A 124 11.03 -5.55 0.23
CA MET A 124 10.95 -4.21 -0.34
C MET A 124 10.72 -4.27 -1.86
N VAL A 125 9.83 -3.41 -2.35
CA VAL A 125 9.54 -3.25 -3.78
C VAL A 125 9.62 -1.76 -4.15
N ILE A 126 10.29 -1.46 -5.27
CA ILE A 126 10.27 -0.12 -5.88
C ILE A 126 9.38 -0.21 -7.12
N CYS A 127 8.26 0.51 -7.13
CA CYS A 127 7.29 0.45 -8.21
C CYS A 127 6.59 1.81 -8.40
N PRO A 128 6.67 2.41 -9.61
CA PRO A 128 7.66 2.13 -10.65
C PRO A 128 9.07 2.56 -10.19
N CYS A 129 10.11 2.01 -10.83
CA CYS A 129 11.53 2.28 -10.51
C CYS A 129 12.17 3.11 -11.63
N SER A 130 12.63 4.32 -11.32
CA SER A 130 13.30 5.22 -12.29
C SER A 130 14.78 4.88 -12.43
N GLY A 131 15.37 5.19 -13.59
CA GLY A 131 16.78 4.86 -13.86
C GLY A 131 17.81 5.58 -12.99
N GLY A 132 17.40 6.61 -12.23
CA GLY A 132 18.27 7.33 -11.29
C GLY A 132 18.00 7.03 -9.82
N THR A 133 17.09 6.10 -9.53
CA THR A 133 16.85 5.56 -8.18
C THR A 133 18.00 4.63 -7.79
#